data_AF-A0AAV4V7G3-F1
#
_entry.id   AF-A0AAV4V7G3-F1
#
_cell.length_a   1.000
_cell.length_b   1.000
_cell.length_c   1.000
_cell.angle_alpha   90.00
_cell.angle_beta   90.00
_cell.angle_gamma   90.00
#
_symmetry.space_group_name_H-M   'P 1'
#
loop_
_entity.id
_entity.type
_entity.pdbx_description
1 polymer ?
#
loop_
_entity_poly.entity_id
_entity_poly.type
_entity_poly.pdbx_seq_one_letter_code
_entity_poly.pdbx_strand_id
1 'polypeptide(L)'
;MQSTDGSVSDSSTPPSTPPRVSKPAQLPPPHRQILGCILNTQRANIHPVSSTQHSFTFEKSKDTQLQDREASPLSAQVLPKVQSVDVGKSATFNCSTTGHPVVTIEWMKDGMPLRAGSRIEFPSRDVVHLTYVQRDDKGMFQCFVSNDFDSAQGTAQLTLGGE
;
A
#
# COMPACT_ATOMS: atom_id res chain seq x y z
N MET A 1 33.15 -9.49 69.75
CA MET A 1 34.01 -9.42 68.56
C MET A 1 33.20 -10.03 67.43
N GLN A 2 32.49 -9.19 66.67
CA GLN A 2 32.75 -8.93 65.23
C GLN A 2 32.80 -10.25 64.44
N SER A 3 31.89 -10.51 63.51
CA SER A 3 31.79 -9.73 62.28
C SER A 3 30.40 -9.73 61.63
N THR A 4 30.15 -8.63 60.94
CA THR A 4 29.11 -8.36 59.95
C THR A 4 29.28 -9.21 58.69
N ASP A 5 28.18 -9.67 58.10
CA ASP A 5 27.98 -9.80 56.65
C ASP A 5 26.46 -9.85 56.44
N GLY A 6 25.81 -9.01 55.64
CA GLY A 6 26.24 -8.53 54.34
C GLY A 6 25.21 -9.06 53.34
N SER A 7 24.13 -8.31 53.15
CA SER A 7 23.09 -8.57 52.15
C SER A 7 23.69 -8.64 50.76
N VAL A 8 23.43 -9.71 49.98
CA VAL A 8 23.36 -9.61 48.52
C VAL A 8 22.32 -10.61 48.00
N SER A 9 21.20 -10.07 47.54
CA SER A 9 20.21 -10.71 46.68
C SER A 9 20.78 -10.78 45.27
N ASP A 10 21.13 -11.97 44.79
CA ASP A 10 21.61 -12.14 43.41
C ASP A 10 20.49 -12.71 42.53
N SER A 11 19.74 -11.81 41.91
CA SER A 11 18.74 -12.11 40.89
C SER A 11 19.43 -12.33 39.55
N SER A 12 19.72 -13.59 39.24
CA SER A 12 20.31 -14.00 37.96
C SER A 12 19.31 -13.80 36.83
N THR A 13 19.44 -12.69 36.09
CA THR A 13 18.69 -12.46 34.84
C THR A 13 19.49 -13.06 33.68
N PRO A 14 18.90 -13.89 32.79
CA PRO A 14 19.62 -14.41 31.64
C PRO A 14 19.87 -13.30 30.60
N PRO A 15 20.96 -13.39 29.81
CA PRO A 15 21.27 -12.38 28.80
C PRO A 15 20.26 -12.44 27.64
N SER A 16 19.67 -11.29 27.32
CA SER A 16 18.79 -11.09 26.18
C SER A 16 19.57 -11.10 24.87
N THR A 17 19.33 -12.11 24.04
CA THR A 17 19.84 -12.20 22.67
C THR A 17 19.28 -11.04 21.83
N PRO A 18 20.12 -10.29 21.08
CA PRO A 18 19.60 -9.24 20.21
C PRO A 18 18.82 -9.85 19.02
N PRO A 19 17.72 -9.22 18.57
CA PRO A 19 17.01 -9.68 17.39
C PRO A 19 17.86 -9.50 16.14
N ARG A 20 18.01 -10.59 15.37
CA ARG A 20 18.66 -10.60 14.05
C ARG A 20 17.85 -9.72 13.09
N VAL A 21 18.43 -8.59 12.69
CA VAL A 21 17.85 -7.72 11.65
C VAL A 21 17.92 -8.45 10.32
N SER A 22 16.78 -8.96 9.86
CA SER A 22 16.62 -9.52 8.52
C SER A 22 16.65 -8.37 7.51
N LYS A 23 17.72 -8.30 6.74
CA LYS A 23 17.91 -7.36 5.62
C LYS A 23 16.72 -7.49 4.63
N PRO A 24 16.11 -6.38 4.15
CA PRO A 24 15.05 -6.48 3.15
C PRO A 24 15.60 -7.05 1.84
N ALA A 25 14.88 -8.03 1.29
CA ALA A 25 15.19 -8.62 -0.01
C ALA A 25 14.97 -7.57 -1.09
N GLN A 26 16.05 -7.11 -1.71
CA GLN A 26 16.00 -6.18 -2.83
C GLN A 26 15.68 -6.96 -4.11
N LEU A 27 14.51 -6.70 -4.67
CA LEU A 27 14.05 -7.27 -5.93
C LEU A 27 14.94 -6.76 -7.09
N PRO A 28 15.42 -7.61 -8.01
CA PRO A 28 16.17 -7.13 -9.17
C PRO A 28 15.27 -6.32 -10.12
N PRO A 29 15.81 -5.31 -10.83
CA PRO A 29 15.03 -4.53 -11.79
C PRO A 29 14.67 -5.38 -13.02
N PRO A 30 13.52 -5.11 -13.68
CA PRO A 30 13.15 -5.82 -14.89
C PRO A 30 14.09 -5.46 -16.05
N HIS A 31 14.67 -6.49 -16.65
CA HIS A 31 15.56 -6.43 -17.79
C HIS A 31 14.78 -5.96 -19.04
N ARG A 32 15.10 -4.77 -19.56
CA ARG A 32 14.64 -4.30 -20.88
C ARG A 32 15.13 -5.27 -21.96
N GLN A 33 14.22 -5.92 -22.67
CA GLN A 33 14.54 -6.62 -23.93
C GLN A 33 14.15 -5.74 -25.12
N ILE A 34 15.17 -5.33 -25.87
CA ILE A 34 15.05 -4.76 -27.21
C ILE A 34 15.23 -5.93 -28.19
N LEU A 35 14.17 -6.30 -28.90
CA LEU A 35 14.23 -7.06 -30.16
C LEU A 35 13.68 -6.08 -31.21
N GLY A 36 14.42 -5.56 -32.19
CA GLY A 36 15.39 -6.24 -33.04
C GLY A 36 14.70 -6.62 -34.36
N CYS A 37 14.33 -5.62 -35.18
CA CYS A 37 13.76 -5.85 -36.51
C CYS A 37 14.86 -6.40 -37.44
N ILE A 38 14.74 -7.66 -37.86
CA ILE A 38 15.55 -8.20 -38.96
C ILE A 38 14.62 -8.42 -40.15
N LEU A 39 14.89 -7.66 -41.22
CA LEU A 39 14.27 -7.80 -42.53
C LEU A 39 14.41 -9.22 -43.05
N ASN A 40 13.36 -9.75 -43.67
CA ASN A 40 13.57 -10.73 -44.72
C ASN A 40 12.68 -10.42 -45.93
N THR A 41 13.34 -10.06 -47.03
CA THR A 41 12.75 -9.71 -48.33
C THR A 41 12.52 -10.98 -49.13
N GLN A 42 11.30 -11.22 -49.60
CA GLN A 42 11.02 -12.16 -50.69
C GLN A 42 10.16 -11.44 -51.73
N ARG A 43 10.63 -11.50 -52.99
CA ARG A 43 10.14 -10.74 -54.15
C ARG A 43 8.68 -11.09 -54.50
N ALA A 44 7.95 -10.05 -54.91
CA ALA A 44 6.64 -10.12 -55.51
C ALA A 44 6.66 -10.83 -56.88
N ASN A 45 5.62 -11.63 -57.16
CA ASN A 45 5.18 -11.91 -58.53
C ASN A 45 3.79 -11.28 -58.70
N ILE A 46 3.70 -10.37 -59.66
CA ILE A 46 2.52 -9.58 -60.04
C ILE A 46 1.98 -10.15 -61.35
N HIS A 47 0.67 -10.42 -61.42
CA HIS A 47 -0.13 -10.35 -62.66
C HIS A 47 -1.56 -9.84 -62.33
N PRO A 48 -2.26 -9.22 -63.30
CA PRO A 48 -3.04 -8.00 -63.03
C PRO A 48 -4.57 -8.17 -62.94
N VAL A 49 -5.15 -7.30 -62.11
CA VAL A 49 -6.47 -6.62 -62.14
C VAL A 49 -7.63 -7.30 -62.88
N SER A 50 -8.64 -7.72 -62.11
CA SER A 50 -10.03 -7.53 -62.50
C SER A 50 -10.79 -6.79 -61.40
N SER A 51 -11.57 -5.82 -61.88
CA SER A 51 -12.30 -4.80 -61.16
C SER A 51 -13.38 -5.37 -60.23
N THR A 52 -13.19 -5.26 -58.92
CA THR A 52 -14.29 -4.97 -57.99
C THR A 52 -13.72 -4.16 -56.84
N GLN A 53 -14.20 -2.92 -56.65
CA GLN A 53 -14.07 -2.24 -55.36
C GLN A 53 -14.87 -3.06 -54.35
N HIS A 54 -14.22 -3.99 -53.67
CA HIS A 54 -14.66 -4.36 -52.34
C HIS A 54 -14.00 -3.35 -51.41
N SER A 55 -14.75 -2.28 -51.14
CA SER A 55 -14.61 -1.51 -49.93
C SER A 55 -14.61 -2.52 -48.79
N PHE A 56 -13.43 -2.91 -48.31
CA PHE A 56 -13.34 -3.66 -47.07
C PHE A 56 -13.65 -2.63 -45.98
N THR A 57 -14.93 -2.48 -45.68
CA THR A 57 -15.35 -1.95 -44.39
C THR A 57 -14.67 -2.84 -43.36
N PHE A 58 -13.74 -2.27 -42.61
CA PHE A 58 -13.29 -2.85 -41.35
C PHE A 58 -14.52 -2.90 -40.44
N GLU A 59 -15.29 -3.98 -40.53
CA GLU A 59 -16.18 -4.35 -39.45
C GLU A 59 -15.27 -4.66 -38.28
N LYS A 60 -15.22 -3.73 -37.33
CA LYS A 60 -14.62 -3.90 -36.02
C LYS A 60 -15.23 -5.17 -35.43
N SER A 61 -14.52 -6.30 -35.52
CA SER A 61 -14.98 -7.56 -34.95
C SER A 61 -15.13 -7.36 -33.45
N LYS A 62 -16.33 -7.64 -32.93
CA LYS A 62 -16.57 -7.85 -31.50
C LYS A 62 -15.96 -9.20 -31.13
N ASP A 63 -14.64 -9.30 -31.25
CA ASP A 63 -13.89 -10.29 -30.50
C ASP A 63 -13.99 -9.89 -29.03
N THR A 64 -14.38 -10.84 -28.19
CA THR A 64 -14.57 -10.74 -26.73
C THR A 64 -13.83 -9.56 -26.10
N GLN A 65 -14.59 -8.64 -25.48
CA GLN A 65 -14.09 -7.52 -24.67
C GLN A 65 -13.11 -8.03 -23.60
N LEU A 66 -11.83 -8.19 -23.96
CA LEU A 66 -10.73 -8.01 -23.02
C LEU A 66 -10.67 -6.51 -22.84
N GLN A 67 -11.49 -6.02 -21.90
CA GLN A 67 -11.45 -4.65 -21.45
C GLN A 67 -9.98 -4.33 -21.18
N ASP A 68 -9.43 -3.42 -21.97
CA ASP A 68 -8.06 -2.97 -21.80
C ASP A 68 -7.87 -2.63 -20.32
N ARG A 69 -6.85 -3.24 -19.70
CA ARG A 69 -6.55 -3.14 -18.27
C ARG A 69 -5.90 -1.78 -18.01
N GLU A 70 -6.61 -0.70 -18.35
CA GLU A 70 -6.11 0.66 -18.17
C GLU A 70 -6.13 1.00 -16.68
N ALA A 71 -5.12 0.46 -15.99
CA ALA A 71 -4.84 0.77 -14.62
C ALA A 71 -4.29 2.20 -14.55
N SER A 72 -4.88 3.03 -13.69
CA SER A 72 -4.34 4.35 -13.40
C SER A 72 -3.54 4.30 -12.10
N PRO A 73 -2.45 5.09 -11.99
CA PRO A 73 -1.56 5.05 -10.82
C PRO A 73 -2.32 5.29 -9.52
N LEU A 74 -2.03 4.49 -8.51
CA LEU A 74 -2.65 4.63 -7.21
C LEU A 74 -2.05 5.80 -6.44
N SER A 75 -2.89 6.49 -5.68
CA SER A 75 -2.45 7.47 -4.70
C SER A 75 -3.36 7.41 -3.49
N ALA A 76 -2.78 7.60 -2.30
CA ALA A 76 -3.50 7.62 -1.03
C ALA A 76 -3.09 8.85 -0.23
N GLN A 77 -4.08 9.54 0.34
CA GLN A 77 -3.88 10.70 1.20
C GLN A 77 -4.77 10.57 2.42
N VAL A 78 -4.16 10.58 3.60
CA VAL A 78 -4.91 10.55 4.86
C VAL A 78 -5.17 11.98 5.34
N LEU A 79 -6.43 12.27 5.65
CA LEU A 79 -6.89 13.57 6.13
C LEU A 79 -7.60 13.44 7.49
N PRO A 80 -7.39 14.41 8.40
CA PRO A 80 -6.38 15.48 8.32
C PRO A 80 -4.94 14.93 8.45
N LYS A 81 -3.95 15.62 7.87
CA LYS A 81 -2.53 15.18 7.94
C LYS A 81 -1.97 15.18 9.37
N VAL A 82 -2.46 16.09 10.20
CA VAL A 82 -2.17 16.15 11.63
C VAL A 82 -3.48 16.43 12.35
N GLN A 83 -3.81 15.63 13.35
CA GLN A 83 -4.96 15.85 14.23
C GLN A 83 -4.47 15.93 15.67
N SER A 84 -4.79 17.03 16.36
CA SER A 84 -4.54 17.14 17.80
C SER A 84 -5.85 16.96 18.54
N VAL A 85 -5.91 15.96 19.42
CA VAL A 85 -7.15 15.54 20.09
C VAL A 85 -6.89 15.29 21.57
N ASP A 86 -7.70 15.89 22.44
CA ASP A 86 -7.60 15.64 23.88
C ASP A 86 -7.97 14.18 24.22
N VAL A 87 -7.35 13.64 25.27
CA VAL A 87 -7.68 12.29 25.76
C VAL A 87 -9.18 12.19 26.11
N GLY A 88 -9.81 11.10 25.69
CA GLY A 88 -11.24 10.84 25.90
C GLY A 88 -12.16 11.48 24.87
N LYS A 89 -11.64 12.28 23.93
CA LYS A 89 -12.39 12.76 22.75
C LYS A 89 -12.27 11.77 21.59
N SER A 90 -13.06 11.98 20.55
CA SER A 90 -13.01 11.16 19.35
C SER A 90 -12.07 11.73 18.28
N ALA A 91 -11.51 10.84 17.47
CA ALA A 91 -10.68 11.18 16.32
C ALA A 91 -11.17 10.42 15.08
N THR A 92 -10.99 11.02 13.90
CA THR A 92 -11.41 10.39 12.64
C THR A 92 -10.39 10.72 11.56
N PHE A 93 -9.92 9.68 10.88
CA PHE A 93 -9.06 9.79 9.70
C PHE A 93 -9.78 9.20 8.49
N ASN A 94 -9.68 9.90 7.36
CA ASN A 94 -10.19 9.43 6.08
C ASN A 94 -9.01 9.27 5.10
N CYS A 95 -8.95 8.12 4.43
CA CYS A 95 -8.01 7.84 3.36
C CYS A 95 -8.65 8.13 2.00
N SER A 96 -8.36 9.31 1.45
CA SER A 96 -8.75 9.66 0.08
C SER A 96 -7.84 8.95 -0.90
N THR A 97 -8.43 8.15 -1.79
CA THR A 97 -7.71 7.31 -2.74
C THR A 97 -8.08 7.67 -4.17
N THR A 98 -7.09 7.67 -5.05
CA THR A 98 -7.26 7.87 -6.49
C THR A 98 -6.54 6.77 -7.25
N GLY A 99 -6.90 6.56 -8.50
CA GLY A 99 -6.37 5.48 -9.31
C GLY A 99 -7.31 4.29 -9.38
N HIS A 100 -7.07 3.39 -10.33
CA HIS A 100 -7.96 2.29 -10.65
C HIS A 100 -7.18 1.05 -11.11
N PRO A 101 -7.64 -0.17 -10.76
CA PRO A 101 -8.59 -0.46 -9.69
C PRO A 101 -7.95 -0.26 -8.30
N VAL A 102 -8.74 -0.01 -7.26
CA VAL A 102 -8.28 -0.13 -5.86
C VAL A 102 -8.82 -1.45 -5.32
N VAL A 103 -7.95 -2.39 -5.01
CA VAL A 103 -8.34 -3.75 -4.58
C VAL A 103 -8.37 -3.84 -3.06
N THR A 104 -7.35 -3.29 -2.40
CA THR A 104 -7.18 -3.32 -0.96
C THR A 104 -7.05 -1.92 -0.39
N ILE A 105 -7.56 -1.74 0.83
CA ILE A 105 -7.30 -0.59 1.69
C ILE A 105 -7.05 -1.15 3.08
N GLU A 106 -5.85 -0.93 3.60
CA GLU A 106 -5.40 -1.44 4.90
C GLU A 106 -4.90 -0.31 5.77
N TRP A 107 -5.33 -0.30 7.03
CA TRP A 107 -4.88 0.68 8.01
C TRP A 107 -3.80 0.11 8.92
N MET A 108 -2.82 0.94 9.19
CA MET A 108 -1.76 0.69 10.16
C MET A 108 -1.64 1.87 11.13
N LYS A 109 -1.11 1.57 12.31
CA LYS A 109 -0.61 2.54 13.26
C LYS A 109 0.81 2.18 13.61
N ASP A 110 1.74 3.11 13.42
CA ASP A 110 3.16 2.93 13.71
C ASP A 110 3.74 1.66 13.07
N GLY A 111 3.26 1.32 11.86
CA GLY A 111 3.67 0.14 11.10
C GLY A 111 2.98 -1.18 11.51
N MET A 112 2.09 -1.16 12.50
CA MET A 112 1.33 -2.33 12.95
C MET A 112 -0.10 -2.30 12.39
N PRO A 113 -0.65 -3.45 11.91
CA PRO A 113 -2.02 -3.51 11.41
C PRO A 113 -3.04 -3.03 12.45
N LEU A 114 -3.89 -2.09 12.05
CA LEU A 114 -4.96 -1.59 12.89
C LEU A 114 -6.14 -2.55 12.82
N ARG A 115 -6.69 -2.94 13.97
CA ARG A 115 -7.80 -3.90 14.07
C ARG A 115 -8.99 -3.24 14.75
N ALA A 116 -10.19 -3.66 14.34
CA ALA A 116 -11.41 -3.20 14.97
C ALA A 116 -11.44 -3.68 16.43
N GLY A 117 -11.97 -2.84 17.31
CA GLY A 117 -12.08 -3.14 18.73
C GLY A 117 -13.16 -2.29 19.39
N SER A 118 -13.20 -2.27 20.72
CA SER A 118 -14.18 -1.49 21.47
C SER A 118 -14.08 0.04 21.27
N ARG A 119 -12.94 0.52 20.76
CA ARG A 119 -12.64 1.96 20.57
C ARG A 119 -12.37 2.34 19.13
N ILE A 120 -11.93 1.37 18.32
CA ILE A 120 -11.46 1.60 16.96
C ILE A 120 -12.48 0.94 16.04
N GLU A 121 -13.14 1.77 15.25
CA GLU A 121 -14.19 1.38 14.34
C GLU A 121 -13.79 1.75 12.92
N PHE A 122 -14.30 0.98 11.96
CA PHE A 122 -14.12 1.23 10.53
C PHE A 122 -15.51 1.42 9.90
N PRO A 123 -16.08 2.64 9.93
CA PRO A 123 -17.37 2.92 9.29
C PRO A 123 -17.38 2.52 7.80
N SER A 124 -16.21 2.62 7.16
CA SER A 124 -15.89 2.12 5.83
C SER A 124 -14.41 1.73 5.78
N ARG A 125 -13.96 1.07 4.71
CA ARG A 125 -12.56 0.62 4.58
C ARG A 125 -11.55 1.78 4.59
N ASP A 126 -11.97 2.92 4.07
CA ASP A 126 -11.20 4.16 3.95
C ASP A 126 -11.36 5.10 5.16
N VAL A 127 -12.10 4.72 6.20
CA VAL A 127 -12.31 5.56 7.39
C VAL A 127 -11.94 4.80 8.65
N VAL A 128 -11.12 5.43 9.49
CA VAL A 128 -10.84 5.01 10.87
C VAL A 128 -11.48 6.00 11.81
N HIS A 129 -12.29 5.50 12.74
CA HIS A 129 -12.89 6.27 13.80
C HIS A 129 -12.45 5.75 15.17
N LEU A 130 -11.95 6.65 16.02
CA LEU A 130 -11.62 6.37 17.42
C LEU A 130 -12.68 7.03 18.29
N THR A 131 -13.45 6.23 19.04
CA THR A 131 -14.55 6.72 19.88
C THR A 131 -14.03 7.48 21.11
N TYR A 132 -12.92 7.03 21.70
CA TYR A 132 -12.22 7.72 22.79
C TYR A 132 -10.71 7.49 22.72
N VAL A 133 -9.98 8.58 22.44
CA VAL A 133 -8.52 8.64 22.28
C VAL A 133 -7.83 8.43 23.63
N GLN A 134 -6.80 7.57 23.61
CA GLN A 134 -5.90 7.28 24.73
C GLN A 134 -4.48 7.76 24.42
N ARG A 135 -3.61 7.82 25.42
CA ARG A 135 -2.22 8.28 25.23
C ARG A 135 -1.45 7.40 24.24
N ASP A 136 -1.69 6.09 24.29
CA ASP A 136 -1.04 5.12 23.41
C ASP A 136 -1.57 5.19 21.97
N ASP A 137 -2.70 5.89 21.74
CA ASP A 137 -3.20 6.10 20.39
C ASP A 137 -2.38 7.17 19.63
N LYS A 138 -1.59 7.99 20.33
CA LYS A 138 -0.61 8.91 19.71
C LYS A 138 0.30 8.11 18.78
N GLY A 139 0.52 8.62 17.58
CA GLY A 139 1.33 7.93 16.59
C GLY A 139 1.02 8.34 15.16
N MET A 140 1.60 7.59 14.23
CA MET A 140 1.40 7.75 12.80
C MET A 140 0.39 6.73 12.31
N PHE A 141 -0.75 7.19 11.83
CA PHE A 141 -1.73 6.38 11.13
C PHE A 141 -1.36 6.32 9.65
N GLN A 142 -1.31 5.13 9.09
CA GLN A 142 -0.99 4.89 7.69
C GLN A 142 -2.12 4.15 7.00
N CYS A 143 -2.46 4.58 5.80
CA CYS A 143 -3.38 3.88 4.91
C CYS A 143 -2.58 3.35 3.73
N PHE A 144 -2.60 2.04 3.53
CA PHE A 144 -2.00 1.35 2.39
C PHE A 144 -3.09 0.95 1.42
N VAL A 145 -2.89 1.27 0.15
CA VAL A 145 -3.77 0.84 -0.93
C VAL A 145 -2.99 0.10 -1.98
N SER A 146 -3.56 -0.98 -2.51
CA SER A 146 -2.90 -1.73 -3.57
C SER A 146 -3.89 -2.30 -4.58
N ASN A 147 -3.33 -2.63 -5.74
CA ASN A 147 -3.91 -3.50 -6.74
C ASN A 147 -2.83 -4.48 -7.25
N ASP A 148 -3.12 -5.20 -8.33
CA ASP A 148 -2.18 -6.20 -8.89
C ASP A 148 -0.91 -5.59 -9.52
N PHE A 149 -0.84 -4.27 -9.67
CA PHE A 149 0.17 -3.57 -10.45
C PHE A 149 0.93 -2.48 -9.68
N ASP A 150 0.28 -1.86 -8.70
CA ASP A 150 0.75 -0.67 -8.00
C ASP A 150 0.28 -0.67 -6.54
N SER A 151 0.99 0.08 -5.72
CA SER A 151 0.67 0.32 -4.31
C SER A 151 1.02 1.74 -3.91
N ALA A 152 0.15 2.37 -3.12
CA ALA A 152 0.37 3.70 -2.58
C ALA A 152 0.11 3.75 -1.07
N GLN A 153 0.67 4.76 -0.42
CA GLN A 153 0.53 4.95 1.02
C GLN A 153 0.25 6.42 1.34
N GLY A 154 -0.73 6.66 2.21
CA GLY A 154 -0.98 7.93 2.85
C GLY A 154 -0.69 7.87 4.35
N THR A 155 -0.32 9.00 4.96
CA THR A 155 0.02 9.07 6.39
C THR A 155 -0.60 10.28 7.06
N ALA A 156 -1.00 10.12 8.31
CA ALA A 156 -1.43 11.20 9.19
C ALA A 156 -0.96 10.99 10.63
N GLN A 157 -0.67 12.09 11.33
CA GLN A 157 -0.19 12.06 12.71
C GLN A 157 -1.33 12.39 13.67
N LEU A 158 -1.53 11.55 14.69
CA LEU A 158 -2.35 11.88 15.86
C LEU A 158 -1.45 12.41 16.98
N THR A 159 -1.73 13.61 17.46
CA THR A 159 -1.13 14.21 18.65
C THR A 159 -2.18 14.38 19.74
N LEU A 160 -1.74 14.47 20.99
CA LEU A 160 -2.65 14.78 22.09
C LEU A 160 -2.79 16.30 22.19
N GLY A 161 -4.01 16.78 22.38
CA GLY A 161 -4.27 18.19 22.68
C GLY A 161 -3.91 18.52 24.13
N GLY A 162 -3.38 19.73 24.33
CA GLY A 162 -3.09 20.28 25.67
C GLY A 162 -1.81 19.77 26.33
N GLU A 163 -0.66 19.89 25.65
CA GLU A 163 0.65 19.97 26.34
C GLU A 163 0.86 21.36 26.96
#